data_AF-A0A9E2YPJ3-F1
#
_entry.id   AF-A0A9E2YPJ3-F1
#
_cell.length_a   1.000
_cell.length_b   1.000
_cell.length_c   1.000
_cell.angle_alpha   90.00
_cell.angle_beta   90.00
_cell.angle_gamma   90.00
#
_symmetry.space_group_name_H-M   'P 1'
#
loop_
_entity.id
_entity.type
_entity.pdbx_description
1 polymer ?
#
loop_
_entity_poly.entity_id
_entity_poly.type
_entity_poly.pdbx_seq_one_letter_code
_entity_poly.pdbx_strand_id
1 'polypeptide(L)'
;LVHEVVAPDDLMAAALSKAREIAANNAYGVWQTKIGLNAALDAPSLRHAIEIENRTQILSGFTRNPVEAATAHMEKRAPKWDTL
;
A
#
# COMPACT_ATOMS: atom_id res chain seq x y z
N LEU A 1 8.34 -17.78 8.84
CA LEU A 1 7.20 -17.90 7.89
C LEU A 1 7.55 -17.14 6.62
N VAL A 2 7.04 -17.59 5.47
CA VAL A 2 7.26 -16.96 4.14
C VAL A 2 5.90 -16.73 3.46
N HIS A 3 5.82 -15.73 2.56
CA HIS A 3 4.59 -15.40 1.83
C HIS A 3 4.25 -16.44 0.75
N GLU A 4 5.26 -16.98 0.07
CA GLU A 4 5.10 -17.88 -1.07
C GLU A 4 6.35 -18.77 -1.21
N VAL A 5 6.18 -20.00 -1.70
CA VAL A 5 7.26 -20.96 -1.97
C VAL A 5 7.15 -21.38 -3.43
N VAL A 6 8.24 -21.25 -4.18
CA VAL A 6 8.34 -21.60 -5.60
C VAL A 6 9.58 -22.44 -5.87
N ALA A 7 9.66 -23.07 -7.04
CA ALA A 7 10.89 -23.74 -7.48
C ALA A 7 12.04 -22.72 -7.59
N PRO A 8 13.31 -23.14 -7.39
CA PRO A 8 14.45 -22.23 -7.43
C PRO A 8 14.54 -21.39 -8.72
N ASP A 9 14.23 -22.00 -9.87
CA ASP A 9 14.29 -21.35 -11.18
C ASP A 9 13.20 -20.27 -11.37
N ASP A 10 12.12 -20.33 -10.59
CA ASP A 10 11.00 -19.38 -10.65
C ASP A 10 11.14 -18.22 -9.65
N LEU A 11 12.13 -18.26 -8.75
CA LEU A 11 12.28 -17.31 -7.63
C LEU A 11 12.23 -15.86 -8.09
N MET A 12 13.01 -15.51 -9.11
CA MET A 12 13.09 -14.14 -9.61
C MET A 12 11.82 -13.70 -10.31
N ALA A 13 11.17 -14.61 -11.04
CA ALA A 13 9.91 -14.32 -11.72
C ALA A 13 8.81 -14.00 -10.69
N ALA A 14 8.69 -14.81 -9.64
CA ALA A 14 7.75 -14.62 -8.54
C ALA A 14 8.02 -13.31 -7.78
N ALA A 15 9.27 -13.06 -7.39
CA ALA A 15 9.66 -11.85 -6.68
C ALA A 15 9.34 -10.57 -7.48
N LEU A 16 9.67 -10.55 -8.77
CA LEU A 16 9.39 -9.41 -9.64
C LEU A 16 7.89 -9.26 -9.92
N SER A 17 7.13 -10.36 -9.97
CA SER A 17 5.66 -10.28 -10.06
C SER A 17 5.09 -9.55 -8.86
N LYS A 18 5.50 -9.94 -7.65
CA LYS A 18 5.07 -9.27 -6.42
C LYS A 18 5.48 -7.80 -6.37
N ALA A 19 6.71 -7.50 -6.79
CA ALA A 19 7.19 -6.12 -6.84
C ALA A 19 6.34 -5.25 -7.79
N ARG A 20 5.93 -5.79 -8.94
CA ARG A 20 5.03 -5.10 -9.88
C ARG A 20 3.63 -4.88 -9.29
N GLU A 21 3.07 -5.84 -8.56
CA GLU A 21 1.80 -5.66 -7.87
C GLU A 21 1.87 -4.53 -6.84
N ILE A 22 2.96 -4.45 -6.07
CA ILE A 22 3.18 -3.35 -5.12
C ILE A 22 3.30 -2.02 -5.86
N ALA A 23 4.13 -1.96 -6.91
CA ALA A 23 4.37 -0.76 -7.71
C ALA A 23 3.15 -0.31 -8.53
N ALA A 24 2.14 -1.17 -8.70
CA ALA A 24 0.87 -0.80 -9.33
C ALA A 24 -0.03 0.07 -8.41
N ASN A 25 0.34 0.26 -7.14
CA ASN A 25 -0.31 1.17 -6.21
C ASN A 25 0.41 2.53 -6.18
N ASN A 26 -0.23 3.57 -5.65
CA ASN A 26 0.44 4.86 -5.48
C ASN A 26 1.56 4.77 -4.42
N ALA A 27 2.72 5.37 -4.72
CA ALA A 27 3.94 5.25 -3.90
C ALA A 27 3.73 5.79 -2.48
N TYR A 28 3.11 6.96 -2.35
CA TYR A 28 2.73 7.55 -1.08
C TYR A 28 1.92 6.59 -0.19
N GLY A 29 0.89 5.95 -0.75
CA GLY A 29 0.02 5.01 -0.05
C GLY A 29 0.78 3.77 0.43
N VAL A 30 1.59 3.15 -0.44
CA VAL A 30 2.45 2.01 -0.06
C VAL A 30 3.37 2.40 1.11
N TRP A 31 3.98 3.59 1.04
CA TRP A 31 4.85 4.10 2.08
C TRP A 31 4.12 4.35 3.40
N GLN A 32 2.99 5.06 3.39
CA GLN A 32 2.18 5.35 4.58
C GLN A 32 1.66 4.07 5.24
N THR A 33 1.14 3.12 4.47
CA THR A 33 0.67 1.83 4.99
C THR A 33 1.81 1.05 5.64
N LYS A 34 3.01 1.06 5.03
CA LYS A 34 4.17 0.36 5.60
C LYS A 34 4.64 0.98 6.92
N ILE A 35 4.67 2.30 7.01
CA ILE A 35 4.99 3.01 8.26
C ILE A 35 3.93 2.72 9.32
N GLY A 36 2.64 2.86 8.97
CA GLY A 36 1.53 2.63 9.90
C GLY A 36 1.52 1.20 10.45
N LEU A 37 1.72 0.20 9.57
CA LEU A 37 1.83 -1.21 9.98
C LEU A 37 2.99 -1.43 10.96
N ASN A 38 4.18 -0.91 10.65
CA ASN A 38 5.34 -1.07 11.52
C ASN A 38 5.12 -0.40 12.88
N ALA A 39 4.54 0.81 12.90
CA ALA A 39 4.23 1.50 14.15
C ALA A 39 3.12 0.79 14.96
N ALA A 40 2.16 0.17 14.29
CA ALA A 40 1.07 -0.57 14.92
C ALA A 40 1.54 -1.84 15.62
N LEU A 41 2.66 -2.45 15.20
CA LEU A 41 3.26 -3.61 15.88
C LEU A 41 3.67 -3.27 17.33
N ASP A 42 4.11 -2.03 17.55
CA ASP A 42 4.57 -1.54 18.85
C ASP A 42 3.48 -0.74 19.60
N ALA A 43 2.27 -0.64 19.04
CA ALA A 43 1.19 0.13 19.65
C ALA A 43 0.70 -0.55 20.95
N PRO A 44 0.56 0.21 22.07
CA PRO A 44 0.19 -0.37 23.36
C PRO A 44 -1.28 -0.80 23.43
N SER A 45 -2.11 -0.42 22.46
CA SER A 45 -3.48 -0.90 22.29
C SER A 45 -4.04 -0.61 20.90
N LEU A 46 -5.16 -1.27 20.58
CA LEU A 46 -5.93 -1.02 19.35
C LEU A 46 -6.31 0.46 19.19
N ARG A 47 -6.68 1.15 20.28
CA ARG A 47 -7.03 2.57 20.24
C ARG A 47 -5.87 3.43 19.72
N HIS A 48 -4.64 3.14 20.15
CA HIS A 48 -3.46 3.85 19.69
C HIS A 48 -3.12 3.53 18.23
N ALA A 49 -3.28 2.27 17.82
CA ALA A 49 -3.09 1.88 16.42
C ALA A 49 -4.08 2.61 15.49
N ILE A 50 -5.36 2.70 15.87
CA ILE A 50 -6.38 3.45 15.13
C ILE A 50 -6.02 4.94 15.05
N GLU A 51 -5.54 5.53 16.14
CA GLU A 51 -5.16 6.96 16.16
C GLU A 51 -3.98 7.25 15.22
N ILE A 52 -3.00 6.34 15.14
CA ILE A 52 -1.90 6.40 14.17
C ILE A 52 -2.42 6.30 12.73
N GLU A 53 -3.29 5.32 12.45
CA GLU A 53 -3.86 5.12 11.11
C GLU A 53 -4.73 6.31 10.66
N ASN A 54 -5.57 6.85 11.53
CA ASN A 54 -6.42 8.00 11.21
C ASN A 54 -5.59 9.19 10.71
N ARG A 55 -4.42 9.43 11.33
CA ARG A 55 -3.52 10.51 10.92
C ARG A 55 -3.03 10.33 9.47
N THR A 56 -2.62 9.12 9.10
CA THR A 56 -2.09 8.86 7.75
C THR A 56 -3.20 8.88 6.70
N GLN A 57 -4.42 8.45 7.04
CA GLN A 57 -5.59 8.56 6.16
C GLN A 57 -5.96 10.02 5.89
N ILE A 58 -5.99 10.88 6.92
CA ILE A 58 -6.23 12.32 6.74
C ILE A 58 -5.17 12.95 5.82
N LEU A 59 -3.88 12.65 6.03
CA LEU A 59 -2.81 13.16 5.18
C LEU A 59 -2.95 12.67 3.73
N SER A 60 -3.36 11.41 3.53
CA SER A 60 -3.63 10.84 2.20
C SER A 60 -4.74 11.60 1.46
N GLY A 61 -5.73 12.12 2.19
CA GLY A 61 -6.83 12.93 1.66
C GLY A 61 -6.38 14.26 1.01
N PHE A 62 -5.19 14.76 1.33
CA PHE A 62 -4.61 15.95 0.70
C PHE A 62 -3.86 15.65 -0.62
N THR A 63 -3.77 14.38 -1.01
CA THR A 63 -3.22 13.98 -2.31
C THR A 63 -4.34 13.79 -3.34
N ARG A 64 -3.99 13.69 -4.62
CA ARG A 64 -4.97 13.32 -5.68
C ARG A 64 -5.25 11.82 -5.75
N ASN A 65 -4.47 11.00 -5.03
CA ASN A 65 -4.51 9.55 -5.16
C ASN A 65 -5.85 8.91 -4.74
N PRO A 66 -6.54 9.33 -3.64
CA PRO A 66 -7.85 8.76 -3.28
C PRO A 66 -8.93 9.03 -4.33
N VAL A 67 -8.97 10.24 -4.87
CA VAL A 67 -9.95 10.64 -5.90
C VAL A 67 -9.70 9.86 -7.19
N GLU A 68 -8.44 9.73 -7.60
CA GLU A 68 -8.07 8.95 -8.78
C GLU A 68 -8.36 7.45 -8.58
N ALA A 69 -8.07 6.90 -7.40
CA ALA A 69 -8.39 5.51 -7.08
C ALA A 69 -9.89 5.23 -7.23
N ALA A 70 -10.73 6.12 -6.67
CA ALA A 70 -12.18 6.02 -6.77
C ALA A 70 -12.65 6.12 -8.22
N THR A 71 -12.15 7.12 -8.97
CA THR A 71 -12.51 7.36 -10.37
C THR A 71 -12.11 6.18 -11.25
N ALA A 72 -10.86 5.73 -11.16
CA ALA A 72 -10.34 4.61 -11.94
C ALA A 72 -11.12 3.31 -11.67
N HIS A 73 -11.50 3.08 -10.41
CA HIS A 73 -12.34 1.94 -10.03
C HIS A 73 -13.74 2.03 -10.66
N MET A 74 -14.39 3.19 -10.57
CA MET A 74 -15.71 3.43 -11.18
C MET A 74 -15.67 3.25 -12.71
N GLU A 75 -14.60 3.69 -13.35
CA GLU A 75 -14.41 3.63 -14.81
C GLU A 75 -13.81 2.28 -15.28
N LYS A 76 -13.51 1.35 -14.38
CA LYS A 76 -12.89 0.04 -14.67
C LYS A 76 -11.59 0.14 -15.48
N ARG A 77 -10.77 1.14 -15.17
CA ARG A 77 -9.46 1.36 -15.81
C ARG A 77 -8.34 1.31 -14.79
N ALA A 78 -7.11 1.19 -15.28
CA ALA A 78 -5.95 1.37 -14.43
C ALA A 78 -5.86 2.82 -13.91
N PRO A 79 -5.50 3.03 -12.64
CA PRO A 79 -5.28 4.35 -12.09
C PRO A 79 -3.99 4.99 -12.62
N LYS A 80 -4.00 6.32 -12.71
CA LYS A 80 -2.86 7.17 -13.06
C LYS A 80 -2.41 7.92 -11.82
N TRP A 81 -1.49 7.33 -11.08
CA TRP A 81 -1.02 7.87 -9.81
C TRP A 81 -0.28 9.20 -9.96
N ASP A 82 -0.42 10.05 -8.94
CA ASP A 82 0.46 11.21 -8.78
C ASP A 82 1.88 10.74 -8.45
N THR A 83 2.90 11.51 -8.83
CA THR A 83 4.32 11.17 -8.62
C THR A 83 4.81 11.47 -7.19
N LEU A 84 3.91 11.98 -6.33
CA LEU A 84 4.15 12.27 -4.91
C LEU A 84 4.49 11.01 -4.09
#